data_AF-D8M1T6-F1
#
_entry.id   AF-D8M1T6-F1
#
_cell.length_a   1.000
_cell.length_b   1.000
_cell.length_c   1.000
_cell.angle_alpha   90.00
_cell.angle_beta   90.00
_cell.angle_gamma   90.00
#
_symmetry.space_group_name_H-M   'P 1'
#
loop_
_entity.id
_entity.type
_entity.pdbx_description
1 polymer ?
#
loop_
_entity_poly.entity_id
_entity_poly.type
_entity_poly.pdbx_seq_one_letter_code
_entity_poly.pdbx_strand_id
1 'polypeptide(L)'
;MVTVTITVIEARKLRDVQILGIQDPFVIISTDKESRQTKTDNNGGTRPYWNDVKTLNCRNYEGVLVFKIMNKNIIKDSEIDSGTLSMPKIASYGGYIDTWVPLASGGELHVIVKLDNCKNVVGVLYFSCGS
;
A
#
# COMPACT_ATOMS: atom_id res chain seq x y z
N MET A 1 9.43 9.93 -15.50
CA MET A 1 9.41 9.10 -14.28
C MET A 1 8.78 9.92 -13.19
N VAL A 2 8.01 9.26 -12.34
CA VAL A 2 7.28 9.90 -11.25
C VAL A 2 7.58 9.15 -9.96
N THR A 3 7.23 9.75 -8.84
CA THR A 3 7.54 9.22 -7.52
C THR A 3 6.26 9.13 -6.70
N VAL A 4 6.15 8.09 -5.90
CA VAL A 4 5.05 7.89 -4.97
C VAL A 4 5.62 7.68 -3.58
N THR A 5 5.06 8.40 -2.61
CA THR A 5 5.39 8.25 -1.20
C THR A 5 4.24 7.51 -0.52
N ILE A 6 4.55 6.39 0.12
CA ILE A 6 3.60 5.55 0.85
C ILE A 6 4.04 5.44 2.30
N THR A 7 3.14 5.76 3.22
CA THR A 7 3.25 5.38 4.63
C THR A 7 2.44 4.12 4.85
N VAL A 8 3.11 3.03 5.24
CA VAL A 8 2.44 1.80 5.66
C VAL A 8 2.29 1.85 7.17
N ILE A 9 1.04 1.95 7.66
CA ILE A 9 0.76 2.23 9.06
C ILE A 9 0.59 0.93 9.83
N GLU A 10 -0.49 0.20 9.56
CA GLU A 10 -0.89 -0.99 10.30
C GLU A 10 -1.70 -1.94 9.42
N ALA A 11 -1.87 -3.19 9.86
CA ALA A 11 -2.82 -4.11 9.28
C ALA A 11 -3.72 -4.73 10.35
N ARG A 12 -4.88 -5.23 9.95
CA ARG A 12 -5.81 -5.93 10.84
C ARG A 12 -6.43 -7.12 10.16
N LYS A 13 -6.90 -8.06 10.98
CA LYS A 13 -7.58 -9.31 10.56
C LYS A 13 -6.69 -10.12 9.59
N LEU A 14 -5.38 -10.09 9.80
CA LEU A 14 -4.49 -10.97 9.06
C LEU A 14 -4.72 -12.42 9.50
N ARG A 15 -4.65 -13.35 8.56
CA ARG A 15 -4.56 -14.77 8.90
C ARG A 15 -3.24 -15.06 9.62
N ASP A 16 -3.25 -16.11 10.45
CA ASP A 16 -2.02 -16.62 11.03
C ASP A 16 -1.43 -17.70 10.12
N VAL A 17 -0.16 -17.54 9.76
CA VAL A 17 0.59 -18.47 8.91
C VAL A 17 1.82 -19.03 9.62
N GLN A 18 2.04 -18.62 10.87
CA GLN A 18 3.19 -19.03 11.66
C GLN A 18 2.96 -20.44 12.22
N ILE A 19 3.97 -21.29 12.12
CA ILE A 19 3.91 -22.67 12.65
C ILE A 19 4.30 -22.69 14.13
N LEU A 20 5.30 -21.89 14.53
CA LEU A 20 5.79 -21.80 15.89
C LEU A 20 6.10 -20.34 16.24
N GLY A 21 5.65 -19.90 17.42
CA GLY A 21 5.81 -18.51 17.87
C GLY A 21 4.70 -17.60 17.33
N ILE A 22 4.98 -16.29 17.33
CA ILE A 22 4.09 -15.27 16.77
C ILE A 22 4.62 -14.90 15.39
N GLN A 23 3.74 -14.63 14.42
CA GLN A 23 4.19 -14.12 13.12
C GLN A 23 4.87 -12.76 13.25
N ASP A 24 5.82 -12.51 12.34
CA ASP A 24 6.68 -11.34 12.24
C ASP A 24 6.40 -10.59 10.91
N PRO A 25 5.32 -9.79 10.82
CA PRO A 25 4.86 -9.28 9.53
C PRO A 25 5.74 -8.14 8.98
N PHE A 26 5.92 -8.11 7.66
CA PHE A 26 6.45 -6.96 6.92
C PHE A 26 5.73 -6.82 5.57
N VAL A 27 5.79 -5.63 4.96
CA VAL A 27 5.11 -5.35 3.70
C VAL A 27 6.12 -5.09 2.59
N ILE A 28 5.98 -5.81 1.48
CA ILE A 28 6.63 -5.52 0.21
C ILE A 28 5.67 -4.68 -0.62
N ILE A 29 6.13 -3.50 -1.02
CA ILE A 29 5.41 -2.56 -1.88
C ILE A 29 6.09 -2.62 -3.25
N SER A 30 5.32 -2.82 -4.31
CA SER A 30 5.84 -2.92 -5.67
C SER A 30 5.13 -1.97 -6.63
N THR A 31 5.91 -1.40 -7.54
CA THR A 31 5.47 -0.61 -8.71
C THR A 31 5.87 -1.34 -9.99
N ASP A 32 5.68 -0.70 -11.15
CA ASP A 32 6.18 -1.20 -12.44
C ASP A 32 7.70 -1.13 -12.59
N LYS A 33 8.40 -0.51 -11.63
CA LYS A 33 9.83 -0.21 -11.71
C LYS A 33 10.64 -0.84 -10.58
N GLU A 34 10.15 -0.76 -9.35
CA GLU A 34 10.90 -1.21 -8.19
C GLU A 34 9.99 -1.74 -7.09
N SER A 35 10.61 -2.40 -6.13
CA SER A 35 9.97 -2.81 -4.89
C SER A 35 10.76 -2.33 -3.68
N ARG A 36 10.05 -2.06 -2.59
CA ARG A 36 10.61 -1.67 -1.29
C ARG A 36 9.92 -2.46 -0.19
N GLN A 37 10.66 -2.76 0.87
CA GLN A 37 10.11 -3.41 2.05
C GLN A 37 10.06 -2.46 3.24
N THR A 38 9.05 -2.63 4.09
CA THR A 38 9.03 -2.05 5.43
C THR A 38 10.02 -2.74 6.35
N LYS A 39 10.23 -2.17 7.53
CA LYS A 39 10.74 -2.93 8.67
C LYS A 39 9.79 -4.10 8.99
N THR A 40 10.34 -5.13 9.62
CA THR A 40 9.55 -6.21 10.22
C THR A 40 9.01 -5.75 11.57
N ASP A 41 7.73 -6.04 11.82
CA ASP A 41 7.12 -5.92 13.14
C ASP A 41 7.28 -7.26 13.87
N ASN A 42 8.28 -7.35 14.74
CA ASN A 42 8.65 -8.60 15.39
C ASN A 42 7.58 -8.97 16.44
N ASN A 43 7.02 -10.17 16.33
CA ASN A 43 5.86 -10.65 17.06
C ASN A 43 4.60 -9.76 16.87
N GLY A 44 4.44 -9.13 15.70
CA GLY A 44 3.28 -8.28 15.39
C GLY A 44 1.95 -9.03 15.28
N GLY A 45 1.99 -10.36 15.13
CA GLY A 45 0.79 -11.18 15.12
C GLY A 45 -0.18 -10.83 13.99
N THR A 46 -1.48 -10.91 14.25
CA THR A 46 -2.53 -10.64 13.24
C THR A 46 -2.89 -9.16 13.09
N ARG A 47 -2.25 -8.27 13.88
CA ARG A 47 -2.50 -6.83 13.95
C ARG A 47 -1.19 -6.01 14.03
N PRO A 48 -0.29 -6.14 13.05
CA PRO A 48 1.00 -5.48 13.08
C PRO A 48 0.92 -3.96 12.90
N TYR A 49 1.92 -3.25 13.41
CA TYR A 49 2.09 -1.80 13.29
C TYR A 49 3.52 -1.46 12.84
N TRP A 50 3.65 -0.75 11.72
CA TRP A 50 4.95 -0.40 11.13
C TRP A 50 5.23 1.11 11.17
N ASN A 51 4.24 1.93 10.79
CA ASN A 51 4.38 3.37 10.57
C ASN A 51 5.68 3.72 9.80
N ASP A 52 5.90 3.04 8.68
CA ASP A 52 7.14 3.11 7.90
C ASP A 52 6.87 3.76 6.54
N VAL A 53 7.72 4.71 6.15
CA VAL A 53 7.56 5.50 4.93
C VAL A 53 8.48 4.96 3.85
N LYS A 54 7.93 4.74 2.66
CA LYS A 54 8.68 4.34 1.46
C LYS A 54 8.38 5.27 0.30
N THR A 55 9.43 5.60 -0.42
CA THR A 55 9.36 6.38 -1.65
C THR A 55 9.80 5.46 -2.79
N LEU A 56 8.94 5.28 -3.79
CA LEU A 56 9.17 4.40 -4.94
C LEU A 56 9.08 5.18 -6.24
N ASN A 57 9.90 4.80 -7.20
CA ASN A 57 9.80 5.29 -8.57
C ASN A 57 8.75 4.50 -9.36
N CYS A 58 8.03 5.18 -10.24
CA CYS A 58 7.12 4.58 -11.23
C CYS A 58 7.37 5.21 -12.61
N ARG A 59 6.96 4.53 -13.68
CA ARG A 59 7.01 5.14 -15.02
C ARG A 59 6.05 6.34 -15.11
N ASN A 60 4.81 6.15 -14.68
CA ASN A 60 3.72 7.12 -14.64
C ASN A 60 2.70 6.73 -13.53
N TYR A 61 1.57 7.46 -13.43
CA TYR A 61 0.50 7.20 -12.47
C TYR A 61 -0.64 6.34 -13.02
N GLU A 62 -0.42 5.57 -14.09
CA GLU A 62 -1.44 4.72 -14.72
C GLU A 62 -1.49 3.30 -14.15
N GLY A 63 -0.46 2.90 -13.39
CA GLY A 63 -0.32 1.57 -12.83
C GLY A 63 -1.06 1.33 -11.50
N VAL A 64 -0.72 0.20 -10.88
CA VAL A 64 -1.21 -0.21 -9.56
C VAL A 64 -0.05 -0.31 -8.58
N LEU A 65 -0.31 0.06 -7.33
CA LEU A 65 0.53 -0.29 -6.20
C LEU A 65 0.14 -1.70 -5.76
N VAL A 66 1.11 -2.59 -5.64
CA VAL A 66 0.91 -3.94 -5.12
C VAL A 66 1.51 -4.02 -3.74
N PHE A 67 0.72 -4.48 -2.77
CA PHE A 67 1.12 -4.71 -1.39
C PHE A 67 1.09 -6.21 -1.10
N LYS A 68 2.21 -6.74 -0.65
CA LYS A 68 2.32 -8.14 -0.23
C LYS A 68 2.84 -8.20 1.19
N ILE A 69 2.02 -8.73 2.10
CA ILE A 69 2.34 -8.90 3.49
C ILE A 69 2.98 -10.27 3.67
N MET A 70 4.17 -10.28 4.23
CA MET A 70 5.02 -11.45 4.42
C MET A 70 5.26 -11.68 5.89
N ASN A 71 5.36 -12.94 6.30
CA ASN A 71 5.84 -13.36 7.60
C ASN A 71 7.34 -13.64 7.51
N LYS A 72 8.16 -12.97 8.31
CA LYS A 72 9.59 -13.23 8.40
C LYS A 72 9.82 -14.58 9.10
N ASN A 73 10.52 -15.50 8.44
CA ASN A 73 10.86 -16.79 9.02
C ASN A 73 12.36 -17.06 8.92
N ILE A 74 12.86 -17.96 9.76
CA ILE A 74 14.27 -18.37 9.77
C ILE A 74 14.68 -19.00 8.43
N ILE A 75 13.87 -19.93 7.91
CA ILE A 75 14.21 -20.71 6.71
C ILE A 75 13.71 -20.01 5.45
N LYS A 76 12.41 -19.68 5.39
CA LYS A 76 11.79 -19.07 4.22
C LYS A 76 10.58 -18.24 4.62
N ASP A 77 10.59 -16.97 4.23
CA ASP A 77 9.48 -16.07 4.43
C ASP A 77 8.22 -16.60 3.73
N SER A 78 7.08 -16.57 4.42
CA SER A 78 5.80 -17.01 3.88
C SER A 78 4.90 -15.82 3.61
N GLU A 79 4.05 -15.90 2.58
CA GLU A 79 3.06 -14.87 2.33
C GLU A 79 1.91 -15.00 3.35
N ILE A 80 1.54 -13.88 3.96
CA ILE A 80 0.36 -13.74 4.81
C ILE A 80 -0.83 -13.30 3.97
N ASP A 81 -0.72 -12.20 3.22
CA ASP A 81 -1.83 -11.72 2.40
C ASP A 81 -1.33 -10.71 1.35
N SER A 82 -2.21 -10.33 0.43
CA SER A 82 -1.89 -9.30 -0.56
C SER A 82 -3.09 -8.44 -0.95
N GLY A 83 -2.81 -7.22 -1.41
CA GLY A 83 -3.81 -6.25 -1.84
C GLY A 83 -3.23 -5.29 -2.87
N THR A 84 -4.10 -4.54 -3.55
CA THR A 84 -3.67 -3.58 -4.58
C THR A 84 -4.43 -2.26 -4.46
N LEU A 85 -3.79 -1.18 -4.92
CA LEU A 85 -4.40 0.15 -4.99
C LEU A 85 -4.10 0.80 -6.34
N SER A 86 -5.14 1.24 -7.03
CA SER A 86 -5.04 1.91 -8.34
C SER A 86 -4.50 3.34 -8.19
N MET A 87 -3.36 3.66 -8.81
CA MET A 87 -2.84 5.03 -8.81
C MET A 87 -3.73 6.03 -9.54
N PRO A 88 -4.40 5.69 -10.68
CA PRO A 88 -5.39 6.56 -11.30
C PRO A 88 -6.52 6.98 -10.35
N LYS A 89 -6.99 6.05 -9.52
CA LYS A 89 -8.00 6.36 -8.49
C LYS A 89 -7.48 7.39 -7.50
N ILE A 90 -6.24 7.24 -7.02
CA ILE A 90 -5.60 8.22 -6.11
C ILE A 90 -5.44 9.59 -6.80
N ALA A 91 -5.02 9.60 -8.06
CA ALA A 91 -4.87 10.83 -8.84
C ALA A 91 -6.22 11.57 -8.97
N SER A 92 -7.34 10.84 -9.13
CA SER A 92 -8.68 11.42 -9.17
C SER A 92 -9.11 12.09 -7.86
N TYR A 93 -8.48 11.74 -6.73
CA TYR A 93 -8.67 12.38 -5.42
C TYR A 93 -7.60 13.44 -5.11
N GLY A 94 -6.96 14.01 -6.14
CA GLY A 94 -5.93 15.05 -5.96
C GLY A 94 -4.55 14.50 -5.61
N GLY A 95 -4.31 13.20 -5.82
CA GLY A 95 -3.00 12.59 -5.61
C GLY A 95 -2.66 12.29 -4.15
N TYR A 96 -3.65 12.29 -3.26
CA TYR A 96 -3.50 11.95 -1.85
C TYR A 96 -4.66 11.07 -1.38
N ILE A 97 -4.37 10.03 -0.60
CA ILE A 97 -5.39 9.21 0.06
C ILE A 97 -4.87 8.65 1.38
N ASP A 98 -5.75 8.56 2.37
CA ASP A 98 -5.59 7.80 3.62
C ASP A 98 -6.70 6.76 3.64
N THR A 99 -6.36 5.47 3.53
CA THR A 99 -7.36 4.41 3.34
C THR A 99 -6.91 3.04 3.86
N TRP A 100 -7.91 2.22 4.16
CA TRP A 100 -7.74 0.78 4.28
C TRP A 100 -7.81 0.13 2.89
N VAL A 101 -6.77 -0.60 2.51
CA VAL A 101 -6.72 -1.45 1.31
C VAL A 101 -7.21 -2.84 1.71
N PRO A 102 -8.29 -3.36 1.08
CA PRO A 102 -8.75 -4.71 1.34
C PRO A 102 -7.72 -5.73 0.82
N LEU A 103 -7.51 -6.80 1.58
CA LEU A 103 -6.60 -7.88 1.27
C LEU A 103 -7.38 -9.13 0.81
N ALA A 104 -6.72 -10.01 0.06
CA ALA A 104 -7.34 -11.16 -0.57
C ALA A 104 -8.02 -12.12 0.42
N SER A 105 -7.47 -12.25 1.64
CA SER A 105 -7.99 -13.17 2.66
C SER A 105 -9.00 -12.51 3.62
N GLY A 106 -9.45 -11.27 3.34
CA GLY A 106 -10.38 -10.52 4.19
C GLY A 106 -9.71 -9.64 5.25
N GLY A 107 -8.37 -9.62 5.28
CA GLY A 107 -7.60 -8.64 6.04
C GLY A 107 -7.69 -7.24 5.44
N GLU A 108 -7.19 -6.25 6.16
CA GLU A 108 -7.14 -4.86 5.69
C GLU A 108 -5.79 -4.24 6.05
N LEU A 109 -5.20 -3.47 5.14
CA LEU A 109 -3.93 -2.75 5.32
C LEU A 109 -4.17 -1.23 5.29
N HIS A 110 -3.82 -0.52 6.35
CA HIS A 110 -3.93 0.92 6.43
C HIS A 110 -2.70 1.61 5.82
N VAL A 111 -2.93 2.42 4.79
CA VAL A 111 -1.87 3.16 4.09
C VAL A 111 -2.27 4.61 3.85
N ILE A 112 -1.28 5.48 3.89
CA ILE A 112 -1.36 6.83 3.34
C ILE A 112 -0.51 6.86 2.07
N VAL A 113 -1.08 7.33 0.97
CA VAL A 113 -0.38 7.43 -0.31
C VAL A 113 -0.43 8.84 -0.84
N LYS A 114 0.72 9.34 -1.29
CA LYS A 114 0.90 10.63 -1.96
C LYS A 114 1.61 10.43 -3.29
N LEU A 115 0.98 10.85 -4.38
CA LEU A 115 1.58 10.92 -5.72
C LEU A 115 2.36 12.24 -5.83
N ASP A 116 3.68 12.19 -5.94
CA ASP A 116 4.53 13.38 -5.87
C ASP A 116 4.37 14.25 -7.13
N ASN A 117 4.17 15.56 -6.94
CA ASN A 117 3.92 16.48 -8.06
C ASN A 117 2.70 16.10 -8.94
N CYS A 118 1.76 15.28 -8.43
CA CYS A 118 0.47 15.11 -9.08
C CYS A 118 -0.27 16.45 -9.00
N LYS A 119 -0.21 17.23 -10.08
CA LYS A 119 -0.95 18.50 -10.16
C LYS A 119 -2.42 18.16 -9.96
N ASN A 120 -3.07 18.87 -9.03
CA ASN A 120 -4.51 18.94 -9.01
C ASN A 120 -4.98 19.25 -10.44
N VAL A 121 -5.77 18.35 -11.04
CA VAL A 121 -6.73 18.79 -12.06
C VAL A 121 -7.79 19.58 -11.27
N VAL A 122 -7.45 20.81 -10.86
CA VAL A 122 -8.43 21.71 -10.27
C VAL A 122 -9.43 22.01 -11.36
N GLY A 123 -10.67 21.58 -11.16
CA GLY A 123 -11.83 22.07 -11.90
C GLY A 123 -12.07 21.38 -13.23
N VAL A 124 -12.81 20.28 -13.19
CA VAL A 124 -13.90 20.14 -14.18
C VAL A 124 -14.86 21.29 -13.89
N LEU A 125 -14.65 22.40 -14.59
CA LEU A 125 -15.59 23.50 -14.68
C LEU A 125 -16.89 22.93 -15.26
N TYR A 126 -17.93 22.86 -14.42
CA TYR A 126 -19.30 22.81 -14.93
C TYR A 126 -19.58 24.14 -15.63
N PHE A 127 -19.27 24.23 -16.91
CA PHE A 127 -19.86 25.23 -17.80
C PHE A 127 -20.23 24.57 -19.13
N SER A 128 -21.50 24.22 -19.24
CA SER A 128 -22.40 24.65 -20.32
C SER A 128 -23.46 23.59 -20.60
N CYS A 129 -24.73 23.95 -20.43
CA CYS A 129 -25.69 24.10 -21.52
C CYS A 129 -27.11 24.10 -20.93
N GLY A 130 -27.90 25.11 -21.27
CA GLY A 130 -29.33 25.09 -21.02
C GLY A 130 -29.90 26.48 -20.84
N SER A 131 -30.13 27.12 -21.98
CA SER A 131 -30.88 28.34 -22.27
C SER A 131 -32.10 28.62 -21.39
#